data_AF-A8LLV1-F1
#
_entry.id   AF-A8LLV1-F1
#
_cell.length_a   1.000
_cell.length_b   1.000
_cell.length_c   1.000
_cell.angle_alpha   90.00
_cell.angle_beta   90.00
_cell.angle_gamma   90.00
#
_symmetry.space_group_name_H-M   'P 1'
#
loop_
_entity.id
_entity.type
_entity.pdbx_description
1 polymer ?
#
loop_
_entity_poly.entity_id
_entity_poly.type
_entity_poly.pdbx_seq_one_letter_code
_entity_poly.pdbx_strand_id
1 'polypeptide(L)'
;MSEIPQLEQRIAAALERIRAGLDTLPGAEIAETAARADTLAARVSALEAEVSEKGALEAEVSALRDGLARAEQERTEMLDTMQKLQTVNADLRLAAAEGVTDPEAINAALVADLEALQKVRAADLRDIDAILSELAPLAKEA
;
A
#
# COMPACT_ATOMS: atom_id res chain seq x y z
N MET A 1 7.97 4.24 -77.88
CA MET A 1 9.02 4.80 -77.00
C MET A 1 8.62 6.20 -76.52
N SER A 2 7.44 6.34 -75.89
CA SER A 2 6.89 7.66 -75.50
C SER A 2 6.27 7.67 -74.09
N GLU A 3 6.44 6.61 -73.31
CA GLU A 3 5.80 6.49 -71.99
C GLU A 3 6.56 7.25 -70.90
N ILE A 4 7.89 7.34 -71.00
CA ILE A 4 8.72 8.03 -70.02
C ILE A 4 8.36 9.53 -69.94
N PRO A 5 8.29 10.29 -71.05
CA PRO A 5 7.94 11.71 -71.01
C PRO A 5 6.50 11.96 -70.51
N GLN A 6 5.57 11.05 -70.78
CA GLN A 6 4.19 11.14 -70.30
C GLN A 6 4.09 10.87 -68.79
N LEU A 7 4.88 9.93 -68.28
CA LEU A 7 4.98 9.67 -66.85
C LEU A 7 5.61 10.85 -66.11
N GLU A 8 6.66 11.46 -66.66
CA GLU A 8 7.29 12.67 -66.10
C GLU A 8 6.29 13.83 -66.02
N GLN A 9 5.51 14.08 -67.09
CA GLN A 9 4.48 15.12 -67.10
C GLN A 9 3.38 14.85 -66.06
N ARG A 10 2.97 13.59 -65.89
CA ARG A 10 1.98 13.19 -64.88
C ARG A 10 2.52 13.32 -63.47
N ILE A 11 3.78 12.98 -63.23
CA ILE A 11 4.44 13.16 -61.93
C ILE A 11 4.53 14.65 -61.59
N ALA A 12 4.97 15.50 -62.53
CA ALA A 12 5.03 16.95 -62.33
C ALA A 12 3.64 17.53 -61.98
N ALA A 13 2.59 17.13 -62.70
CA ALA A 13 1.22 17.55 -62.41
C ALA A 13 0.70 17.03 -61.05
N ALA A 14 1.08 15.81 -60.67
CA ALA A 14 0.74 15.25 -59.37
C ALA A 14 1.46 15.99 -58.23
N LEU A 15 2.73 16.32 -58.41
CA LEU A 15 3.53 17.08 -57.43
C LEU A 15 2.99 18.50 -57.24
N GLU A 16 2.62 19.20 -58.31
CA GLU A 16 2.01 20.54 -58.18
C GLU A 16 0.62 20.48 -57.52
N ARG A 17 -0.19 19.45 -57.80
CA ARG A 17 -1.46 19.25 -57.09
C ARG A 17 -1.25 18.96 -55.60
N ILE A 18 -0.22 18.20 -55.25
CA ILE A 18 0.16 17.95 -53.85
C ILE A 18 0.62 19.26 -53.20
N ARG A 19 1.47 20.04 -53.87
CA ARG A 19 1.95 21.34 -53.39
C ARG A 19 0.80 22.31 -53.13
N ALA A 20 -0.10 22.47 -54.09
CA ALA A 20 -1.29 23.30 -53.92
C ALA A 20 -2.20 22.78 -52.80
N GLY A 21 -2.35 21.46 -52.66
CA GLY A 21 -3.07 20.84 -51.55
C GLY A 21 -2.46 21.13 -50.18
N LEU A 22 -1.13 21.14 -50.08
CA LEU A 22 -0.39 21.51 -48.86
C LEU A 22 -0.53 23.00 -48.55
N ASP A 23 -0.52 23.87 -49.56
CA ASP A 23 -0.71 25.32 -49.39
C ASP A 23 -2.15 25.66 -48.95
N THR A 24 -3.14 24.84 -49.33
CA THR A 24 -4.54 24.99 -48.87
C THR A 24 -4.80 24.44 -47.47
N LEU A 25 -3.86 23.68 -46.90
CA LEU A 25 -4.02 23.11 -45.58
C LEU A 25 -3.82 24.23 -44.55
N PRO A 26 -4.81 24.54 -43.69
CA PRO A 26 -4.68 25.61 -42.72
C PRO A 26 -3.65 25.22 -41.66
N GLY A 27 -2.39 25.62 -41.87
CA GLY A 27 -1.29 25.33 -40.93
C GLY A 27 -1.57 25.81 -39.50
N ALA A 28 -2.45 26.80 -39.34
CA ALA A 28 -2.96 27.24 -38.05
C ALA A 28 -3.80 26.18 -37.33
N GLU A 29 -4.68 25.45 -38.02
CA GLU A 29 -5.50 24.37 -37.44
C GLU A 29 -4.64 23.14 -37.09
N ILE A 30 -3.60 22.86 -37.87
CA ILE A 30 -2.62 21.80 -37.56
C ILE A 30 -1.81 22.17 -36.32
N ALA A 31 -1.37 23.41 -36.21
CA ALA A 31 -0.62 23.89 -35.04
C ALA A 31 -1.50 23.88 -33.78
N GLU A 32 -2.76 24.29 -33.89
CA GLU A 32 -3.73 24.25 -32.79
C GLU A 32 -4.05 22.82 -32.34
N THR A 33 -4.25 21.90 -33.29
CA THR A 33 -4.49 20.49 -32.97
C THR A 33 -3.27 19.82 -32.34
N ALA A 34 -2.05 20.13 -32.81
CA ALA A 34 -0.81 19.65 -32.19
C ALA A 34 -0.65 20.18 -30.75
N ALA A 35 -0.86 21.48 -30.53
CA ALA A 35 -0.80 22.07 -29.19
C ALA A 35 -1.86 21.48 -28.22
N ARG A 36 -3.05 21.16 -28.74
CA ARG A 36 -4.09 20.47 -27.98
C ARG A 36 -3.71 19.02 -27.66
N ALA A 37 -3.06 18.32 -28.59
CA ALA A 37 -2.56 16.96 -28.37
C ALA A 37 -1.46 16.93 -27.29
N ASP A 38 -0.53 17.88 -27.32
CA ASP A 38 0.52 18.02 -26.31
C ASP A 38 -0.07 18.30 -24.92
N THR A 39 -1.08 19.18 -24.86
CA THR A 39 -1.80 19.49 -23.61
C THR A 39 -2.53 18.25 -23.07
N LEU A 40 -3.15 17.47 -23.95
CA LEU A 40 -3.85 16.24 -23.54
C LEU A 40 -2.86 15.18 -23.06
N ALA A 41 -1.73 15.02 -23.74
CA ALA A 41 -0.67 14.09 -23.35
C ALA A 41 -0.11 14.44 -21.96
N ALA A 42 0.14 15.73 -21.69
CA ALA A 42 0.57 16.19 -20.38
C ALA A 42 -0.47 15.90 -19.28
N ARG A 43 -1.76 16.07 -19.58
CA ARG A 43 -2.85 15.75 -18.64
C ARG A 43 -2.98 14.25 -18.39
N VAL A 44 -2.84 13.42 -19.41
CA VAL A 44 -2.85 11.96 -19.26
C VAL A 44 -1.70 11.52 -18.36
N SER A 45 -0.49 12.01 -18.60
CA SER A 45 0.67 11.69 -17.76
C SER A 45 0.48 12.14 -16.30
N ALA A 46 -0.11 13.33 -16.07
CA ALA A 46 -0.43 13.78 -14.72
C ALA A 46 -1.47 12.90 -14.02
N LEU A 47 -2.53 12.49 -14.74
CA LEU A 47 -3.56 11.59 -14.22
C LEU A 47 -3.00 10.19 -13.94
N GLU A 48 -2.09 9.68 -14.77
CA GLU A 48 -1.41 8.40 -14.52
C GLU A 48 -0.57 8.45 -13.23
N ALA A 49 0.12 9.56 -12.99
CA ALA A 49 0.87 9.76 -11.74
C ALA A 49 -0.08 9.81 -10.52
N GLU A 50 -1.18 10.55 -10.61
CA GLU A 50 -2.19 10.64 -9.54
C GLU A 50 -2.85 9.28 -9.26
N VAL A 51 -3.18 8.51 -10.30
CA VAL A 51 -3.72 7.15 -10.15
C VAL A 51 -2.70 6.22 -9.48
N SER A 52 -1.41 6.34 -9.82
CA SER A 52 -0.35 5.57 -9.17
C SER A 52 -0.21 5.94 -7.69
N GLU A 53 -0.21 7.23 -7.36
CA GLU A 53 -0.14 7.72 -5.98
C GLU A 53 -1.36 7.25 -5.17
N LYS A 54 -2.55 7.37 -5.74
CA LYS A 54 -3.78 6.87 -5.11
C LYS A 54 -3.72 5.37 -4.86
N GLY A 55 -3.19 4.58 -5.81
CA GLY A 55 -3.00 3.15 -5.63
C GLY A 55 -2.05 2.82 -4.48
N ALA A 56 -0.98 3.60 -4.30
CA ALA A 56 -0.06 3.46 -3.17
C ALA A 56 -0.75 3.77 -1.83
N LEU A 57 -1.52 4.87 -1.77
CA LEU A 57 -2.29 5.25 -0.58
C LEU A 57 -3.38 4.21 -0.23
N GLU A 58 -4.06 3.65 -1.23
CA GLU A 58 -5.03 2.58 -1.02
C GLU A 58 -4.38 1.31 -0.44
N ALA A 59 -3.18 0.96 -0.91
CA ALA A 59 -2.40 -0.15 -0.36
C ALA A 59 -1.96 0.13 1.09
N GLU A 60 -1.51 1.34 1.40
CA GLU A 60 -1.13 1.76 2.75
C GLU A 60 -2.32 1.71 3.72
N VAL A 61 -3.47 2.25 3.31
CA VAL A 61 -4.72 2.19 4.10
C VAL A 61 -5.15 0.74 4.34
N SER A 62 -5.00 -0.15 3.36
CA SER A 62 -5.28 -1.58 3.55
C SER A 62 -4.34 -2.20 4.59
N ALA A 63 -3.03 -1.93 4.50
CA ALA A 63 -2.05 -2.44 5.45
C ALA A 63 -2.32 -1.94 6.88
N LEU A 64 -2.69 -0.66 7.04
CA LEU A 64 -3.06 -0.08 8.34
C LEU A 64 -4.32 -0.73 8.92
N ARG A 65 -5.34 -1.00 8.08
CA ARG A 65 -6.56 -1.71 8.52
C ARG A 65 -6.26 -3.13 8.99
N ASP A 66 -5.41 -3.86 8.27
CA ASP A 66 -4.99 -5.20 8.67
C ASP A 66 -4.17 -5.17 9.96
N GLY A 67 -3.31 -4.16 10.12
CA GLY A 67 -2.57 -3.91 11.37
C GLY A 67 -3.49 -3.65 12.55
N LEU A 68 -4.50 -2.80 12.38
CA LEU A 68 -5.48 -2.49 13.41
C LEU A 68 -6.30 -3.73 13.82
N ALA A 69 -6.77 -4.51 12.85
CA ALA A 69 -7.52 -5.74 13.13
C ALA A 69 -6.70 -6.75 13.94
N ARG A 70 -5.40 -6.90 13.62
CA ARG A 70 -4.48 -7.73 14.40
C ARG A 70 -4.30 -7.21 15.82
N ALA A 71 -4.07 -5.90 15.99
CA ALA A 71 -3.92 -5.28 17.30
C ALA A 71 -5.19 -5.43 18.17
N GLU A 72 -6.38 -5.30 17.57
CA GLU A 72 -7.66 -5.53 18.27
C GLU A 72 -7.83 -6.97 18.74
N GLN A 73 -7.43 -7.94 17.90
CA GLN A 73 -7.43 -9.35 18.28
C GLN A 73 -6.48 -9.60 19.44
N GLU A 74 -5.24 -9.13 19.35
CA GLU A 74 -4.24 -9.29 20.40
C GLU A 74 -4.69 -8.65 21.73
N ARG A 75 -5.31 -7.47 21.67
CA ARG A 75 -5.89 -6.82 22.86
C ARG A 75 -6.98 -7.69 23.49
N THR A 76 -7.85 -8.28 22.67
CA THR A 76 -8.94 -9.14 23.15
C THR A 76 -8.39 -10.41 23.81
N GLU A 77 -7.37 -11.03 23.20
CA GLU A 77 -6.67 -12.19 23.76
C GLU A 77 -5.93 -11.86 25.06
N MET A 78 -5.36 -10.66 25.17
CA MET A 78 -4.72 -10.18 26.39
C MET A 78 -5.74 -10.02 27.52
N LEU A 79 -6.90 -9.40 27.24
CA LEU A 79 -7.97 -9.23 28.22
C LEU A 79 -8.52 -10.57 28.72
N ASP A 80 -8.71 -11.55 27.84
CA ASP A 80 -9.13 -12.92 28.23
C ASP A 80 -8.09 -13.58 29.15
N THR A 81 -6.81 -13.43 28.84
CA THR A 81 -5.72 -13.98 29.67
C THR A 81 -5.65 -13.30 31.04
N MET A 82 -5.81 -11.98 31.09
CA MET A 82 -5.88 -11.24 32.34
C MET A 82 -7.09 -11.67 33.19
N GLN A 83 -8.25 -11.90 32.57
CA GLN A 83 -9.43 -12.39 33.27
C GLN A 83 -9.20 -13.79 33.85
N LYS A 84 -8.62 -14.71 33.07
CA LYS A 84 -8.23 -16.04 33.54
C LYS A 84 -7.28 -15.96 34.73
N LEU A 85 -6.25 -15.11 34.63
CA LEU A 85 -5.31 -14.88 35.72
C LEU A 85 -5.98 -14.37 37.00
N GLN A 86 -6.93 -13.44 36.87
CA GLN A 86 -7.67 -12.92 38.02
C GLN A 86 -8.51 -14.01 38.69
N THR A 87 -9.18 -14.86 37.91
CA THR A 87 -9.94 -16.00 38.43
C THR A 87 -9.03 -16.97 39.17
N VAL A 88 -7.93 -17.41 38.54
CA VAL A 88 -7.00 -18.37 39.16
C VAL A 88 -6.35 -17.81 40.43
N ASN A 89 -5.99 -16.53 40.44
CA ASN A 89 -5.48 -15.87 41.65
C ASN A 89 -6.53 -15.77 42.76
N ALA A 90 -7.81 -15.59 42.42
CA ALA A 90 -8.89 -15.58 43.40
C ALA A 90 -9.09 -16.97 44.02
N ASP A 91 -9.07 -18.02 43.20
CA ASP A 91 -9.18 -19.41 43.65
C ASP A 91 -8.01 -19.80 44.56
N LEU A 92 -6.78 -19.40 44.21
CA LEU A 92 -5.62 -19.59 45.06
C LEU A 92 -5.73 -18.87 46.41
N ARG A 93 -6.27 -17.65 46.43
CA ARG A 93 -6.48 -16.90 47.69
C ARG A 93 -7.52 -17.57 48.58
N LEU A 94 -8.58 -18.13 47.99
CA LEU A 94 -9.58 -18.91 48.71
C LEU A 94 -8.97 -20.18 49.28
N ALA A 95 -8.27 -20.96 48.45
CA ALA A 95 -7.61 -22.19 48.88
C ALA A 95 -6.57 -21.95 50.00
N ALA A 96 -5.77 -20.88 49.87
CA ALA A 96 -4.83 -20.46 50.91
C ALA A 96 -5.52 -20.03 52.21
N ALA A 97 -6.66 -19.34 52.13
CA ALA A 97 -7.45 -18.94 53.30
C ALA A 97 -8.09 -20.13 54.03
N GLU A 98 -8.43 -21.19 53.29
CA GLU A 98 -8.93 -22.47 53.83
C GLU A 98 -7.81 -23.37 54.37
N GLY A 99 -6.54 -22.95 54.23
CA GLY A 99 -5.37 -23.75 54.62
C GLY A 99 -5.12 -24.95 53.69
N VAL A 100 -5.81 -25.01 52.56
CA VAL A 100 -5.66 -26.04 51.53
C VAL A 100 -4.74 -25.52 50.46
N THR A 101 -3.44 -25.76 50.58
CA THR A 101 -2.51 -25.53 49.46
C THR A 101 -2.56 -26.74 48.53
N ASP A 102 -3.38 -26.63 47.48
CA ASP A 102 -3.43 -27.61 46.40
C ASP A 102 -2.26 -27.38 45.41
N PRO A 103 -1.31 -28.34 45.26
CA PRO A 103 -0.22 -28.23 44.29
C PRO A 103 -0.69 -28.05 42.84
N GLU A 104 -1.86 -28.61 42.47
CA GLU A 104 -2.40 -28.48 41.11
C GLU A 104 -2.89 -27.06 40.84
N ALA A 105 -3.53 -26.42 41.83
CA ALA A 105 -3.94 -25.01 41.74
C ALA A 105 -2.74 -24.06 41.63
N ILE A 106 -1.66 -24.32 42.37
CA ILE A 106 -0.41 -23.54 42.27
C ILE A 106 0.19 -23.70 40.87
N ASN A 107 0.25 -24.93 40.35
CA ASN A 107 0.76 -25.19 39.01
C ASN A 107 -0.09 -24.52 37.92
N ALA A 108 -1.42 -24.54 38.05
CA ALA A 108 -2.32 -23.85 37.13
C ALA A 108 -2.09 -22.32 37.11
N ALA A 109 -1.84 -21.71 38.27
CA ALA A 109 -1.52 -20.28 38.37
C ALA A 109 -0.17 -19.95 37.73
N LEU A 110 0.86 -20.76 38.01
CA LEU A 110 2.18 -20.58 37.40
C LEU A 110 2.13 -20.70 35.87
N VAL A 111 1.31 -21.63 35.33
CA VAL A 111 1.08 -21.76 33.89
C VAL A 111 0.40 -20.51 33.33
N ALA A 112 -0.65 -20.02 33.98
CA ALA A 112 -1.36 -18.82 33.55
C ALA A 112 -0.45 -17.56 33.60
N ASP A 113 0.40 -17.43 34.62
CA ASP A 113 1.37 -16.33 34.73
C ASP A 113 2.40 -16.39 33.59
N LEU A 114 2.86 -17.59 33.25
CA LEU A 114 3.83 -17.81 32.19
C LEU A 114 3.23 -17.51 30.81
N GLU A 115 1.97 -17.90 30.56
CA GLU A 115 1.23 -17.54 29.35
C GLU A 115 1.05 -16.02 29.21
N ALA A 116 0.72 -15.33 30.31
CA ALA A 116 0.58 -13.88 30.30
C ALA A 116 1.91 -13.16 30.03
N LEU A 117 3.00 -13.58 30.70
CA LEU A 117 4.34 -13.03 30.46
C LEU A 117 4.79 -13.25 29.01
N GLN A 118 4.49 -14.41 28.43
CA GLN A 118 4.79 -14.70 27.03
C GLN A 118 4.01 -13.78 26.09
N LYS A 119 2.72 -13.53 26.36
CA LYS A 119 1.89 -12.63 25.54
C LYS A 119 2.37 -11.18 25.63
N VAL A 120 2.72 -10.69 26.82
CA VAL A 120 3.29 -9.34 26.98
C VAL A 120 4.59 -9.22 26.22
N ARG A 121 5.51 -10.19 26.37
CA ARG A 121 6.78 -10.19 25.66
C ARG A 121 6.62 -10.26 24.13
N ALA A 122 5.62 -11.00 23.64
CA ALA A 122 5.32 -11.06 22.21
C ALA A 122 4.82 -9.71 21.68
N ALA A 123 3.98 -8.99 22.44
CA ALA A 123 3.56 -7.64 22.10
C ALA A 123 4.75 -6.67 22.09
N ASP A 124 5.60 -6.68 23.13
CA ASP A 124 6.79 -5.82 23.20
C ASP A 124 7.73 -6.03 22.01
N LEU A 125 7.96 -7.27 21.58
CA LEU A 125 8.80 -7.59 20.43
C LEU A 125 8.21 -7.06 19.12
N ARG A 126 6.88 -7.13 18.94
CA ARG A 126 6.20 -6.56 17.77
C ARG A 126 6.31 -5.05 17.73
N ASP A 127 6.14 -4.39 18.87
CA ASP A 127 6.29 -2.93 18.98
C ASP A 127 7.74 -2.51 18.65
N ILE A 128 8.73 -3.26 19.14
CA ILE A 128 10.14 -3.04 18.80
C ILE A 128 10.38 -3.24 17.30
N ASP A 129 9.88 -4.31 16.69
CA ASP A 129 10.04 -4.58 15.27
C ASP A 129 9.39 -3.48 14.41
N ALA A 130 8.22 -2.97 14.81
CA ALA A 130 7.55 -1.85 14.15
C ALA A 130 8.39 -0.57 14.21
N ILE A 131 8.90 -0.22 15.40
CA ILE A 131 9.78 0.94 15.59
C ILE A 131 11.06 0.79 14.76
N LEU A 132 11.68 -0.39 14.75
CA LEU A 132 12.89 -0.65 13.97
C LEU A 132 12.63 -0.55 12.46
N SER A 133 11.47 -0.99 11.99
CA SER A 133 11.06 -0.85 10.59
C SER A 133 10.90 0.61 10.17
N GLU A 134 10.40 1.48 11.05
CA GLU A 134 10.29 2.93 10.81
C GLU A 134 11.65 3.65 10.89
N LEU A 135 12.54 3.23 11.78
CA LEU A 135 13.87 3.85 11.95
C LEU A 135 14.89 3.40 10.91
N ALA A 136 14.78 2.18 10.37
CA ALA A 136 15.70 1.63 9.37
C ALA A 136 15.92 2.51 8.11
N PRO A 137 14.89 3.13 7.50
CA PRO A 137 15.11 4.06 6.38
C PRO A 137 15.83 5.35 6.80
N LEU A 138 15.47 5.94 7.96
CA LEU A 138 16.08 7.18 8.47
C LEU A 138 17.57 7.01 8.79
N ALA A 139 17.98 5.82 9.25
CA ALA A 139 19.37 5.51 9.52
C ALA A 139 20.23 5.33 8.25
N LYS A 140 19.62 5.12 7.07
CA LYS A 140 20.34 5.02 5.79
C LYS A 140 20.56 6.37 5.11
N GLU A 141 19.86 7.40 5.54
CA GLU A 141 19.95 8.76 5.01
C GLU A 141 20.97 9.66 5.76
N ALA A 142 21.48 9.19 6.90
CA ALA A 142 22.52 9.85 7.72
C ALA A 142 23.92 9.30 7.44
#